data_AF-A0A2M6YZK3-F1
#
_entry.id   AF-A0A2M6YZK3-F1
#
_cell.length_a   1.000
_cell.length_b   1.000
_cell.length_c   1.000
_cell.angle_alpha   90.00
_cell.angle_beta   90.00
_cell.angle_gamma   90.00
#
_symmetry.space_group_name_H-M   'P 1'
#
loop_
_entity.id
_entity.type
_entity.pdbx_description
1 polymer ?
#
loop_
_entity_poly.entity_id
_entity_poly.type
_entity_poly.pdbx_seq_one_letter_code
_entity_poly.pdbx_strand_id
1 'polypeptide(L)'
;IPIFSYNQTDFVKDRVAVEVQFGKYSFVAYDLFVKHLAFYVGDRIDVGVEILPMKSLQAQMSSGVGYYEGELYNIVRQGRGVPAVPLIIIGIAA
;
A
#
# COMPACT_ATOMS: atom_id res chain seq x y z
N ILE A 1 8.98 30.10 -6.56
CA ILE A 1 9.74 29.56 -5.40
C ILE A 1 9.36 28.09 -5.28
N PRO A 2 10.32 27.15 -5.31
CA PRO A 2 10.00 25.73 -5.13
C PRO A 2 9.45 25.45 -3.73
N ILE A 3 8.49 24.52 -3.61
CA ILE A 3 7.88 24.09 -2.35
C ILE A 3 8.48 22.73 -1.97
N PHE A 4 8.92 22.59 -0.72
CA PHE A 4 9.43 21.33 -0.18
C PHE A 4 8.27 20.35 0.08
N SER A 5 8.43 19.08 -0.28
CA SER A 5 7.46 18.00 -0.08
C SER A 5 8.15 16.75 0.45
N TYR A 6 7.43 15.92 1.22
CA TYR A 6 7.94 14.68 1.80
C TYR A 6 6.81 13.66 1.99
N ASN A 7 7.18 12.39 2.17
CA ASN A 7 6.28 11.32 2.59
C ASN A 7 6.69 10.83 3.98
N GLN A 8 5.72 10.38 4.77
CA GLN A 8 5.93 9.76 6.08
C GLN A 8 5.14 8.45 6.14
N THR A 9 5.74 7.42 6.73
CA THR A 9 5.10 6.12 7.01
C THR A 9 5.36 5.76 8.47
N ASP A 10 4.44 5.01 9.08
CA ASP A 10 4.43 4.77 10.52
C ASP A 10 5.37 3.62 10.93
N PHE A 11 5.48 2.58 10.09
CA PHE A 11 6.22 1.37 10.44
C PHE A 11 7.35 1.12 9.44
N VAL A 12 8.58 1.48 9.82
CA VAL A 12 9.80 1.11 9.09
C VAL A 12 10.74 0.39 10.04
N LYS A 13 11.20 -0.79 9.63
CA LYS A 13 12.24 -1.54 10.34
C LYS A 13 13.05 -2.35 9.35
N ASP A 14 14.38 -2.37 9.51
CA ASP A 14 15.30 -3.18 8.70
C ASP A 14 15.05 -3.03 7.18
N ARG A 15 14.83 -1.79 6.73
CA ARG A 15 14.53 -1.43 5.32
C ARG A 15 13.26 -2.07 4.76
N VAL A 16 12.30 -2.41 5.62
CA VAL A 16 10.95 -2.82 5.25
C VAL A 16 9.97 -1.75 5.74
N ALA A 17 9.12 -1.24 4.85
CA ALA A 17 7.97 -0.42 5.23
C ALA A 17 6.70 -1.27 5.29
N VAL A 18 5.92 -1.11 6.35
CA VAL A 18 4.62 -1.77 6.52
C VAL A 18 3.52 -0.72 6.61
N GLU A 19 2.48 -0.89 5.82
CA GLU A 19 1.25 -0.10 5.89
C GLU A 19 0.10 -1.01 6.29
N VAL A 20 -0.70 -0.57 7.27
CA VAL A 20 -1.92 -1.25 7.70
C VAL A 20 -3.10 -0.40 7.26
N GLN A 21 -3.77 -0.80 6.20
CA GLN A 21 -4.73 0.05 5.52
C GLN A 21 -6.16 -0.47 5.65
N PHE A 22 -6.91 0.14 6.57
CA PHE A 22 -8.35 -0.05 6.78
C PHE A 22 -9.18 1.19 6.41
N GLY A 23 -8.56 2.11 5.67
CA GLY A 23 -9.15 3.35 5.18
C GLY A 23 -9.79 3.21 3.81
N LYS A 24 -10.14 4.35 3.21
CA LYS A 24 -10.79 4.41 1.89
C LYS A 24 -9.86 3.86 0.81
N TYR A 25 -10.45 3.21 -0.20
CA TYR A 25 -9.72 2.63 -1.34
C TYR A 25 -8.72 3.60 -2.01
N SER A 26 -9.01 4.91 -2.02
CA SER A 26 -8.11 5.92 -2.60
C SER A 26 -6.76 6.03 -1.88
N PHE A 27 -6.71 5.72 -0.58
CA PHE A 27 -5.46 5.75 0.18
C PHE A 27 -4.58 4.53 -0.11
N VAL A 28 -5.16 3.36 -0.41
CA VAL A 28 -4.38 2.18 -0.79
C VAL A 28 -3.57 2.43 -2.07
N ALA A 29 -4.21 3.03 -3.09
CA ALA A 29 -3.52 3.40 -4.32
C ALA A 29 -2.38 4.41 -4.06
N TYR A 30 -2.57 5.34 -3.12
CA TYR A 30 -1.52 6.28 -2.72
C TYR A 30 -0.36 5.59 -2.01
N ASP A 31 -0.63 4.65 -1.10
CA ASP A 31 0.39 3.90 -0.38
C ASP A 31 1.26 3.06 -1.35
N LEU A 32 0.62 2.32 -2.25
CA LEU A 32 1.28 1.46 -3.24
C LEU A 32 2.11 2.23 -4.27
N PHE A 33 1.56 3.29 -4.86
CA PHE A 33 2.17 3.98 -6.01
C PHE A 33 2.94 5.25 -5.65
N VAL A 34 2.73 5.82 -4.46
CA VAL A 34 3.40 7.06 -4.02
C VAL A 34 4.28 6.81 -2.82
N LYS A 35 3.75 6.32 -1.70
CA LYS A 35 4.55 6.19 -0.46
C LYS A 35 5.64 5.13 -0.60
N HIS A 36 5.29 3.88 -0.86
CA HIS A 36 6.29 2.81 -1.00
C HIS A 36 7.31 3.13 -2.09
N LEU A 37 6.86 3.67 -3.23
CA LEU A 37 7.76 4.07 -4.31
C LEU A 37 8.72 5.20 -3.90
N ALA A 38 8.23 6.21 -3.17
CA ALA A 38 9.08 7.31 -2.70
C ALA A 38 10.14 6.84 -1.69
N PHE A 39 9.79 5.93 -0.78
CA PHE A 39 10.74 5.36 0.18
C PHE A 39 11.76 4.45 -0.53
N TYR A 40 11.32 3.69 -1.54
CA TYR A 40 12.19 2.83 -2.33
C TYR A 40 13.19 3.65 -3.18
N VAL A 41 12.71 4.62 -3.96
CA VAL A 41 13.56 5.52 -4.75
C VAL A 41 14.46 6.37 -3.86
N GLY A 42 14.00 6.73 -2.66
CA GLY A 42 14.77 7.42 -1.64
C GLY A 42 15.77 6.55 -0.88
N ASP A 43 15.99 5.30 -1.30
CA ASP A 43 16.91 4.32 -0.70
C ASP A 43 16.68 4.09 0.81
N ARG A 44 15.41 4.15 1.23
CA ARG A 44 15.00 3.93 2.63
C ARG A 44 14.47 2.53 2.89
N ILE A 45 13.92 1.88 1.86
CA ILE A 45 13.39 0.52 1.94
C ILE A 45 13.78 -0.29 0.71
N ASP A 46 13.82 -1.61 0.86
CA ASP A 46 14.01 -2.57 -0.24
C ASP A 46 12.69 -3.26 -0.64
N VAL A 47 11.70 -3.26 0.27
CA VAL A 47 10.38 -3.89 0.07
C VAL A 47 9.29 -3.16 0.86
N GLY A 48 8.11 -3.05 0.27
CA GLY A 48 6.89 -2.59 0.94
C GLY A 48 5.95 -3.74 1.29
N VAL A 49 5.26 -3.66 2.42
CA VAL A 49 4.23 -4.60 2.85
C VAL A 49 2.93 -3.85 3.06
N GLU A 50 1.88 -4.28 2.37
CA GLU A 50 0.53 -3.71 2.48
C GLU A 50 -0.40 -4.74 3.13
N ILE A 51 -0.95 -4.42 4.30
CA ILE A 51 -1.92 -5.26 5.00
C ILE A 51 -3.33 -4.70 4.76
N LEU A 52 -4.18 -5.51 4.15
CA LEU A 52 -5.54 -5.17 3.74
C LEU A 52 -6.57 -6.15 4.32
N PRO A 53 -7.82 -5.73 4.54
CA PRO A 53 -8.87 -6.67 4.88
C PRO A 53 -9.26 -7.47 3.65
N MET A 54 -9.45 -8.78 3.80
CA MET A 54 -10.15 -9.61 2.82
C MET A 54 -11.57 -9.08 2.63
N LYS A 55 -12.21 -9.34 1.48
CA LYS A 55 -13.58 -8.89 1.22
C LYS A 55 -14.56 -9.34 2.32
N SER A 56 -14.35 -10.51 2.89
CA SER A 56 -15.14 -11.06 4.01
C SER A 56 -15.07 -10.21 5.27
N LEU A 57 -13.90 -9.67 5.61
CA LEU A 57 -13.72 -8.75 6.74
C LEU A 57 -14.25 -7.36 6.39
N GLN A 58 -13.93 -6.84 5.20
CA GLN A 58 -14.41 -5.52 4.74
C GLN A 58 -15.95 -5.44 4.74
N ALA A 59 -16.65 -6.53 4.43
CA ALA A 59 -18.12 -6.59 4.45
C ALA A 59 -18.75 -6.26 5.83
N GLN A 60 -17.96 -6.35 6.91
CA GLN A 60 -18.37 -6.03 8.28
C GLN A 60 -17.89 -4.63 8.72
N MET A 61 -17.34 -3.85 7.80
CA MET A 61 -16.77 -2.52 8.05
C MET A 61 -17.60 -1.43 7.37
N SER A 62 -17.23 -0.17 7.62
CA SER A 62 -17.78 0.99 6.93
C SER A 62 -17.63 0.89 5.41
N SER A 63 -18.58 1.47 4.68
CA SER A 63 -18.56 1.47 3.22
C SER A 63 -17.34 2.21 2.66
N GLY A 64 -16.84 1.74 1.51
CA GLY A 64 -15.73 2.36 0.77
C GLY A 64 -14.33 2.06 1.32
N VAL A 65 -14.20 1.19 2.33
CA VAL A 65 -12.91 0.64 2.76
C VAL A 65 -12.33 -0.23 1.64
N GLY A 66 -11.03 -0.10 1.36
CA GLY A 66 -10.31 -0.94 0.40
C GLY A 66 -10.29 -2.41 0.84
N TYR A 67 -10.17 -3.35 -0.09
CA TYR A 67 -10.10 -4.78 0.23
C TYR A 67 -9.12 -5.51 -0.67
N TYR A 68 -8.50 -6.54 -0.11
CA TYR A 68 -7.39 -7.28 -0.71
C TYR A 68 -7.62 -7.66 -2.18
N GLU A 69 -8.75 -8.28 -2.50
CA GLU A 69 -9.04 -8.78 -3.84
C GLU A 69 -9.14 -7.64 -4.87
N GLY A 70 -9.72 -6.50 -4.47
CA GLY A 70 -9.84 -5.32 -5.33
C GLY A 70 -8.49 -4.67 -5.60
N GLU A 71 -7.64 -4.58 -4.57
CA GLU A 71 -6.34 -3.92 -4.68
C GLU A 71 -5.31 -4.81 -5.37
N LEU A 72 -5.36 -6.12 -5.16
CA LEU A 72 -4.60 -7.09 -5.95
C LEU A 72 -4.96 -6.96 -7.44
N TYR A 73 -6.25 -6.86 -7.76
CA TYR A 73 -6.70 -6.62 -9.13
C TYR A 73 -6.16 -5.28 -9.67
N ASN A 74 -6.15 -4.22 -8.85
CA ASN A 74 -5.61 -2.91 -9.23
C ASN A 74 -4.10 -2.89 -9.49
N ILE A 75 -3.33 -3.74 -8.82
CA ILE A 75 -1.90 -3.91 -9.08
C ILE A 75 -1.69 -4.70 -10.36
N VAL A 76 -2.32 -5.87 -10.48
CA VAL A 76 -2.12 -6.78 -11.62
C VAL A 76 -2.54 -6.12 -12.95
N ARG A 77 -3.59 -5.31 -12.95
CA ARG A 77 -4.04 -4.58 -14.16
C ARG A 77 -3.05 -3.55 -14.68
N GLN A 78 -2.05 -3.12 -13.89
CA GLN A 78 -1.00 -2.22 -14.38
C GLN A 78 0.01 -2.92 -15.29
N GLY A 79 0.04 -4.26 -15.25
CA GLY A 79 1.02 -5.07 -15.96
C GLY A 79 2.20 -5.50 -15.07
N ARG A 80 3.09 -6.31 -15.65
CA ARG A 80 4.23 -6.88 -14.92
C ARG A 80 5.24 -5.80 -14.55
N GLY A 81 5.76 -5.85 -13.33
CA GLY A 81 6.81 -4.95 -12.83
C GLY A 81 6.32 -3.56 -12.43
N VAL A 82 5.01 -3.37 -12.28
CA VAL A 82 4.41 -2.09 -11.86
C VAL A 82 3.62 -2.29 -10.57
N PRO A 83 3.90 -1.52 -9.49
CA PRO A 83 4.98 -0.53 -9.37
C PRO A 83 6.38 -1.18 -9.32
N ALA A 84 7.42 -0.37 -9.52
CA ALA A 84 8.81 -0.84 -9.56
C ALA A 84 9.38 -1.27 -8.20
N VAL A 85 8.73 -0.83 -7.11
CA VAL A 85 9.07 -1.28 -5.75
C VAL A 85 8.57 -2.71 -5.53
N PRO A 86 9.38 -3.64 -5.00
CA PRO A 86 8.91 -4.95 -4.57
C PRO A 86 7.85 -4.83 -3.47
N LEU A 87 6.75 -5.57 -3.61
CA LEU A 87 5.61 -5.50 -2.68
C LEU A 87 5.19 -6.90 -2.20
N ILE A 88 4.81 -6.97 -0.92
CA ILE A 88 4.08 -8.09 -0.33
C ILE A 88 2.69 -7.56 0.06
N ILE A 89 1.64 -8.09 -0.57
CA ILE A 89 0.25 -7.75 -0.22
C ILE A 89 -0.32 -8.88 0.64
N ILE A 90 -0.82 -8.55 1.83
CA ILE A 90 -1.35 -9.51 2.80
C ILE A 90 -2.83 -9.20 3.04
N GLY A 91 -3.69 -10.18 2.74
CA GLY A 91 -5.11 -10.13 3.09
C GLY A 91 -5.37 -10.78 4.44
N ILE A 92 -6.07 -10.11 5.34
CA ILE A 92 -6.48 -10.67 6.65
C ILE A 92 -8.00 -10.82 6.76
N ALA A 93 -8.44 -11.82 7.52
CA ALA A 93 -9.85 -12.08 7.81
C ALA A 93 -10.06 -12.26 9.33
N ALA A 94 -11.33 -12.21 9.75
CA ALA A 94 -11.75 -12.53 11.12
C ALA A 94 -11.83 -14.04 11.36
#